data_AF-A0A836LM67-F1
#
_entry.id   AF-A0A836LM67-F1
#
_cell.length_a   1.000
_cell.length_b   1.000
_cell.length_c   1.000
_cell.angle_alpha   90.00
_cell.angle_beta   90.00
_cell.angle_gamma   90.00
#
_symmetry.space_group_name_H-M   'P 1'
#
loop_
_entity.id
_entity.type
_entity.pdbx_description
1 polymer ?
#
loop_
_entity_poly.entity_id
_entity_poly.type
_entity_poly.pdbx_seq_one_letter_code
_entity_poly.pdbx_strand_id
1 'polypeptide(L)'
;MLRRSPVPRRYRTAWRELLHPLPVWARQQQWLKRDTVEMNEAILREPYYHIKSYAQPAAFIPPRVSQSATREPDTQQSSRYGVDRQLRGPRHAVSPMRLQELREQLQFVGHIGPNLPPTAGAGPTYQDEYGTRLRPRYPESWDTVPPHQPSRSEI
;
A
#
# COMPACT_ATOMS: atom_id res chain seq x y z
N MET A 1 42.16 31.95 -36.90
CA MET A 1 41.23 31.41 -35.88
C MET A 1 40.05 32.36 -35.73
N LEU A 2 38.96 32.14 -36.48
CA LEU A 2 37.76 33.00 -36.41
C LEU A 2 37.02 32.74 -35.10
N ARG A 3 37.08 33.72 -34.19
CA ARG A 3 36.27 33.76 -32.96
C ARG A 3 34.79 33.67 -33.35
N ARG A 4 34.14 32.54 -33.04
CA ARG A 4 32.68 32.37 -33.16
C ARG A 4 32.01 33.37 -32.22
N SER A 5 31.60 34.52 -32.75
CA SER A 5 30.83 35.49 -31.98
C SER A 5 29.47 34.87 -31.60
N PRO A 6 29.00 35.02 -30.35
CA PRO A 6 27.74 34.43 -29.88
C PRO A 6 26.49 35.17 -30.40
N VAL A 7 26.66 36.24 -31.17
CA VAL A 7 25.62 37.17 -31.60
C VAL A 7 24.45 36.49 -32.36
N PRO A 8 24.65 35.59 -33.35
CA PRO A 8 23.52 34.96 -34.05
C PRO A 8 22.73 34.00 -33.15
N ARG A 9 23.38 33.42 -32.13
CA ARG A 9 22.68 32.59 -31.14
C ARG A 9 21.77 33.43 -30.24
N ARG A 10 22.20 34.65 -29.88
CA ARG A 10 21.42 35.59 -29.06
C ARG A 10 20.16 36.09 -29.76
N TYR A 11 20.24 36.41 -31.06
CA TYR A 11 19.05 36.79 -31.83
C TYR A 11 18.05 35.64 -31.91
N ARG A 12 18.50 34.41 -32.21
CA ARG A 12 17.60 33.25 -32.29
C ARG A 12 16.96 32.89 -30.95
N THR A 13 17.67 33.04 -29.83
CA THR A 13 17.08 32.85 -28.49
C THR A 13 16.04 33.92 -28.18
N ALA A 14 16.30 35.20 -28.48
CA ALA A 14 15.32 36.28 -28.28
C ALA A 14 14.05 36.04 -29.11
N TRP A 15 14.18 35.59 -30.36
CA TRP A 15 13.05 35.19 -31.19
C TRP A 15 12.25 34.02 -30.59
N ARG A 16 12.90 33.03 -29.95
CA ARG A 16 12.21 31.94 -29.25
C ARG A 16 11.46 32.43 -28.00
N GLU A 17 12.02 33.39 -27.27
CA GLU A 17 11.37 33.97 -26.09
C GLU A 17 10.10 34.76 -26.44
N LEU A 18 10.03 35.36 -27.63
CA LEU A 18 8.81 36.03 -28.11
C LEU A 18 7.72 35.06 -28.57
N LEU A 19 8.09 33.82 -28.92
CA LEU A 19 7.22 32.82 -29.55
C LEU A 19 6.86 31.68 -28.59
N HIS A 20 6.39 31.99 -27.39
CA HIS A 20 5.85 30.98 -26.47
C HIS A 20 4.37 30.71 -26.78
N PRO A 21 3.96 29.46 -27.05
CA PRO A 21 2.58 29.13 -27.41
C PRO A 21 1.61 29.16 -26.22
N LEU A 22 2.14 29.13 -24.99
CA LEU A 22 1.37 29.05 -23.75
C LEU A 22 1.88 30.09 -22.73
N PRO A 23 0.99 30.63 -21.87
CA PRO A 23 1.39 31.49 -20.77
C PRO A 23 2.26 30.72 -19.76
N VAL A 24 3.01 31.45 -18.92
CA VAL A 24 3.98 30.87 -17.98
C VAL A 24 3.32 29.86 -17.04
N TRP A 25 2.17 30.18 -16.45
CA TRP A 25 1.46 29.28 -15.54
C TRP A 25 1.02 27.98 -16.22
N ALA A 26 0.58 28.04 -17.48
CA ALA A 26 0.19 26.86 -18.23
C ALA A 26 1.40 25.96 -18.55
N ARG A 27 2.58 26.56 -18.84
CA ARG A 27 3.82 25.80 -18.98
C ARG A 27 4.25 25.13 -17.68
N GLN A 28 4.11 25.81 -16.54
CA GLN A 28 4.36 25.21 -15.22
C GLN A 28 3.43 24.01 -14.96
N GLN A 29 2.15 24.09 -15.32
CA GLN A 29 1.23 22.96 -15.23
C GLN A 29 1.62 21.80 -16.16
N GLN A 30 2.10 22.08 -17.37
CA GLN A 30 2.63 21.02 -18.25
C GLN A 30 3.90 20.38 -17.69
N TRP A 31 4.73 21.14 -16.97
CA TRP A 31 5.90 20.57 -16.27
C TRP A 31 5.46 19.69 -15.10
N LEU A 32 4.52 20.14 -14.26
CA LEU A 32 3.96 19.29 -13.20
C LEU A 32 3.35 18.00 -13.78
N LYS A 33 2.62 18.10 -14.89
CA LYS A 33 2.10 16.92 -15.60
C LYS A 33 3.24 16.00 -16.04
N ARG A 34 4.31 16.53 -16.65
CA ARG A 34 5.48 15.73 -17.02
C ARG A 34 6.08 15.03 -15.79
N ASP A 35 6.26 15.75 -14.69
CA ASP A 35 6.85 15.21 -13.47
C ASP A 35 5.95 14.09 -12.89
N THR A 36 4.62 14.23 -12.93
CA THR A 36 3.69 13.14 -12.54
C THR A 36 3.77 11.93 -13.46
N VAL A 37 3.98 12.11 -14.77
CA VAL A 37 4.19 11.01 -15.71
C VAL A 37 5.50 10.30 -15.40
N GLU A 38 6.57 11.04 -15.13
CA GLU A 38 7.86 10.46 -14.73
C GLU A 38 7.76 9.68 -13.41
N MET A 39 7.01 10.18 -12.43
CA MET A 39 6.72 9.45 -11.18
C MET A 39 5.95 8.15 -11.45
N ASN A 40 4.93 8.19 -12.30
CA ASN A 40 4.16 6.99 -12.66
C ASN A 40 5.03 5.97 -13.40
N GLU A 41 5.84 6.42 -14.34
CA GLU A 41 6.80 5.56 -15.04
C GLU A 41 7.82 4.95 -14.08
N ALA A 42 8.30 5.71 -13.09
CA ALA A 42 9.20 5.20 -12.07
C ALA A 42 8.56 4.06 -11.26
N ILE A 43 7.29 4.22 -10.85
CA ILE A 43 6.52 3.18 -10.16
C ILE A 43 6.35 1.94 -11.05
N LEU A 44 6.04 2.13 -12.33
CA LEU A 44 5.85 1.00 -13.27
C LEU A 44 7.16 0.27 -13.62
N ARG A 45 8.31 0.94 -13.46
CA ARG A 45 9.64 0.32 -13.61
C ARG A 45 10.04 -0.53 -12.41
N GLU A 46 9.30 -0.45 -11.29
CA GLU A 46 9.58 -1.31 -10.13
C GLU A 46 9.34 -2.79 -10.48
N PRO A 47 10.12 -3.70 -9.88
CA PRO A 47 9.95 -5.13 -10.14
C PRO A 47 8.63 -5.65 -9.56
N TYR A 48 8.09 -6.71 -10.18
CA TYR A 48 6.84 -7.34 -9.74
C TYR A 48 6.90 -7.90 -8.30
N TYR A 49 8.07 -8.35 -7.83
CA TYR A 49 8.22 -8.88 -6.48
C TYR A 49 9.59 -8.58 -5.87
N HIS A 50 9.65 -8.67 -4.54
CA HIS A 50 10.87 -8.56 -3.75
C HIS A 50 11.01 -9.76 -2.82
N ILE A 51 12.20 -10.35 -2.79
CA ILE A 51 12.54 -11.40 -1.84
C ILE A 51 12.74 -10.76 -0.46
N LYS A 52 11.94 -11.19 0.53
CA LYS A 52 11.96 -10.64 1.91
C LYS A 52 12.40 -11.70 2.91
N SER A 53 13.16 -11.29 3.92
CA SER A 53 13.53 -12.13 5.07
C SER A 53 12.49 -12.04 6.20
N TYR A 54 12.27 -13.13 6.93
CA TYR A 54 11.37 -13.15 8.09
C TYR A 54 11.86 -12.30 9.26
N ALA A 55 13.18 -12.24 9.48
CA ALA A 55 13.77 -11.52 10.60
C ALA A 55 13.88 -10.00 10.36
N GLN A 56 13.94 -9.56 9.11
CA GLN A 56 14.14 -8.15 8.78
C GLN A 56 12.80 -7.38 8.76
N PRO A 57 12.78 -6.09 9.14
CA PRO A 57 11.62 -5.22 9.00
C PRO A 57 11.09 -5.20 7.55
N ALA A 58 9.78 -4.94 7.39
CA ALA A 58 9.16 -4.91 6.06
C ALA A 58 9.67 -3.75 5.19
N ALA A 59 10.06 -2.63 5.81
CA ALA A 59 10.69 -1.47 5.17
C ALA A 59 12.21 -1.65 4.94
N PHE A 60 12.77 -2.83 5.19
CA PHE A 60 14.18 -3.07 4.91
C PHE A 60 14.42 -3.03 3.39
N ILE A 61 15.22 -2.06 2.97
CA ILE A 61 15.70 -1.94 1.60
C ILE A 61 17.17 -2.34 1.64
N PRO A 62 17.59 -3.41 0.94
CA PRO A 62 19.00 -3.77 0.89
C PRO A 62 19.79 -2.60 0.29
N PRO A 63 20.96 -2.25 0.85
CA PRO A 63 21.76 -1.14 0.34
C PRO A 63 22.11 -1.40 -1.13
N ARG A 64 21.57 -0.58 -2.03
CA ARG A 64 21.97 -0.59 -3.44
C ARG A 64 23.21 0.28 -3.60
N VAL A 65 24.15 -0.14 -4.44
CA VAL A 65 25.46 0.49 -4.71
C VAL A 65 25.35 1.98 -5.15
N SER A 66 24.15 2.47 -5.50
CA SER A 66 23.97 3.80 -6.09
C SER A 66 22.82 4.63 -5.51
N GLN A 67 22.22 4.25 -4.38
CA GLN A 67 21.05 4.97 -3.87
C GLN A 67 21.40 5.87 -2.67
N SER A 68 21.87 7.07 -2.96
CA SER A 68 21.59 8.25 -2.13
C SER A 68 20.15 8.69 -2.39
N ALA A 69 19.18 7.87 -1.99
CA ALA A 69 17.79 8.31 -1.98
C ALA A 69 17.67 9.37 -0.89
N THR A 70 17.40 10.61 -1.28
CA THR A 70 16.90 11.66 -0.39
C THR A 70 15.62 11.13 0.25
N ARG A 71 15.79 10.50 1.42
CA ARG A 71 14.68 10.08 2.25
C ARG A 71 14.10 11.37 2.80
N GLU A 72 12.87 11.70 2.40
CA GLU A 72 12.18 12.80 3.05
C GLU A 72 12.19 12.54 4.57
N PRO A 73 12.47 13.55 5.39
CA PRO A 73 12.45 13.37 6.83
C PRO A 73 11.05 12.94 7.24
N ASP A 74 10.96 11.78 7.89
CA ASP A 74 9.73 11.32 8.52
C ASP A 74 9.30 12.34 9.57
N THR A 75 8.46 13.28 9.17
CA THR A 75 7.78 14.15 10.10
C THR A 75 6.57 13.42 10.65
N GLN A 76 6.27 13.61 11.94
CA GLN A 76 5.05 13.09 12.56
C GLN A 76 3.76 13.65 11.92
N GLN A 77 3.89 14.61 11.00
CA GLN A 77 2.82 15.28 10.28
C GLN A 77 2.45 14.59 8.95
N SER A 78 3.21 13.59 8.51
CA SER A 78 2.85 12.80 7.32
C SER A 78 1.63 11.94 7.61
N SER A 79 0.66 11.91 6.69
CA SER A 79 -0.50 11.00 6.74
C SER A 79 -0.08 9.53 6.74
N ARG A 80 1.14 9.21 6.28
CA ARG A 80 1.69 7.85 6.24
C ARG A 80 2.47 7.45 7.50
N TYR A 81 2.66 8.37 8.45
CA TYR A 81 3.52 8.16 9.62
C TYR A 81 3.20 6.88 10.39
N GLY A 82 1.92 6.58 10.62
CA GLY A 82 1.50 5.37 11.33
C GLY A 82 1.90 4.08 10.60
N VAL A 83 1.77 4.06 9.28
CA VAL A 83 2.14 2.93 8.43
C VAL A 83 3.65 2.77 8.38
N ASP A 84 4.39 3.86 8.17
CA ASP A 84 5.85 3.85 8.09
C ASP A 84 6.47 3.38 9.41
N ARG A 85 5.89 3.80 10.54
CA ARG A 85 6.27 3.33 11.88
C ARG A 85 6.12 1.82 12.02
N GLN A 86 5.01 1.24 11.55
CA GLN A 86 4.77 -0.20 11.60
C GLN A 86 5.71 -0.97 10.67
N LEU A 87 5.94 -0.49 9.45
CA LEU A 87 6.81 -1.17 8.47
C LEU A 87 8.29 -1.19 8.88
N ARG A 88 8.73 -0.19 9.64
CA ARG A 88 10.08 -0.12 10.23
C ARG A 88 10.23 -0.91 11.51
N GLY A 89 9.12 -1.22 12.19
CA GLY A 89 9.12 -2.09 13.35
C GLY A 89 9.60 -3.51 13.02
N PRO A 90 10.07 -4.26 14.03
CA PRO A 90 10.42 -5.66 13.85
C PRO A 90 9.18 -6.48 13.47
N ARG A 91 9.36 -7.51 12.65
CA ARG A 91 8.30 -8.46 12.32
C ARG A 91 7.95 -9.33 13.53
N HIS A 92 6.67 -9.62 13.71
CA HIS A 92 6.21 -10.49 14.81
C HIS A 92 6.38 -11.99 14.50
N ALA A 93 6.22 -12.40 13.24
CA ALA A 93 6.47 -13.77 12.79
C ALA A 93 7.91 -13.90 12.25
N VAL A 94 8.86 -14.13 13.17
CA VAL A 94 10.31 -14.11 12.89
C VAL A 94 10.82 -15.38 12.20
N SER A 95 10.07 -16.48 12.27
CA SER A 95 10.46 -17.77 11.70
C SER A 95 9.29 -18.44 10.97
N PRO A 96 9.57 -19.33 9.99
CA PRO A 96 8.52 -20.09 9.32
C PRO A 96 7.77 -21.01 10.29
N MET A 97 8.46 -21.58 11.28
CA MET A 97 7.83 -22.41 12.32
C MET A 97 6.82 -21.60 13.14
N ARG A 98 7.18 -20.38 13.56
CA ARG A 98 6.26 -19.52 14.30
C ARG A 98 5.04 -19.12 13.47
N LEU A 99 5.22 -18.89 12.17
CA LEU A 99 4.11 -18.62 11.26
C LEU A 99 3.19 -19.83 11.17
N GLN A 100 3.76 -21.03 11.05
CA GLN A 100 3.00 -22.27 10.99
C GLN A 100 2.20 -22.50 12.28
N GLU A 101 2.79 -22.34 13.46
CA GLU A 101 2.09 -22.43 14.75
C GLU A 101 0.89 -21.48 14.81
N LEU A 102 1.08 -20.21 14.42
CA LEU A 102 0.00 -19.21 14.42
C LEU A 102 -1.09 -19.56 13.40
N ARG A 103 -0.72 -20.19 12.28
CA ARG A 103 -1.65 -20.64 11.25
C ARG A 103 -2.45 -21.86 11.70
N GLU A 104 -1.84 -22.77 12.44
CA GLU A 104 -2.52 -23.95 13.01
C GLU A 104 -3.52 -23.56 14.10
N GLN A 105 -3.27 -22.46 14.82
CA GLN A 105 -4.20 -21.88 15.78
C GLN A 105 -5.37 -21.12 15.14
N LEU A 106 -5.31 -20.81 13.84
CA LEU A 106 -6.34 -20.05 13.14
C LEU A 106 -7.57 -20.93 12.88
N GLN A 107 -8.72 -20.51 13.42
CA GLN A 107 -10.01 -21.20 13.24
C GLN A 107 -10.90 -20.44 12.26
N PHE A 108 -11.50 -21.17 11.31
CA PHE A 108 -12.43 -20.60 10.32
C PHE A 108 -13.87 -20.94 10.67
N VAL A 109 -14.65 -19.96 11.13
CA VAL A 109 -16.05 -20.18 11.57
C VAL A 109 -17.04 -20.32 10.39
N GLY A 110 -16.72 -19.72 9.23
CA GLY A 110 -17.61 -19.68 8.05
C GLY A 110 -17.19 -20.59 6.89
N HIS A 111 -16.28 -21.55 7.11
CA HIS A 111 -15.85 -22.44 6.04
C HIS A 111 -16.98 -23.41 5.63
N ILE A 112 -17.01 -23.83 4.36
CA ILE A 112 -17.93 -24.85 3.89
C ILE A 112 -17.24 -26.21 4.07
N GLY A 113 -17.74 -27.02 5.00
CA GLY A 113 -17.18 -28.33 5.31
C GLY A 113 -17.35 -28.68 6.79
N PRO A 114 -17.08 -29.95 7.16
CA PRO A 114 -17.08 -30.33 8.57
C PRO A 114 -15.89 -29.67 9.28
N ASN A 115 -16.19 -28.93 10.34
CA ASN A 115 -15.17 -28.50 11.28
C ASN A 115 -14.62 -29.71 12.03
N LEU A 116 -13.32 -29.69 12.35
CA LEU A 116 -12.79 -30.63 13.33
C LEU A 116 -13.53 -30.42 14.66
N PRO A 117 -13.90 -31.50 15.37
CA PRO A 117 -14.62 -31.37 16.62
C PRO A 117 -13.81 -30.52 17.60
N PRO A 118 -14.46 -29.64 18.36
CA PRO A 118 -13.79 -28.81 19.36
C PRO A 118 -12.93 -29.68 20.28
N THR A 119 -11.80 -29.14 20.75
CA THR A 119 -10.98 -29.79 21.78
C THR A 119 -11.85 -30.19 22.97
N ALA A 120 -11.63 -31.38 23.52
CA ALA A 120 -12.46 -31.95 24.59
C ALA A 120 -12.74 -30.91 25.70
N GLY A 121 -14.00 -30.48 25.83
CA GLY A 121 -14.44 -29.45 26.76
C GLY A 121 -14.94 -28.15 26.13
N ALA A 122 -14.74 -27.91 24.82
CA ALA A 122 -15.42 -26.82 24.13
C ALA A 122 -16.86 -27.25 23.79
N GLY A 123 -17.82 -26.40 24.17
CA GLY A 123 -19.26 -26.64 24.00
C GLY A 123 -19.70 -26.71 22.53
N PRO A 124 -21.01 -26.85 22.27
CA PRO A 124 -21.53 -26.92 20.91
C PRO A 124 -21.22 -25.62 20.16
N THR A 125 -21.07 -25.70 18.83
CA THR A 125 -20.88 -24.47 18.05
C THR A 125 -22.22 -23.71 17.93
N TYR A 126 -22.16 -22.39 17.75
CA TYR A 126 -23.37 -21.57 17.60
C TYR A 126 -24.29 -22.07 16.47
N GLN A 127 -23.72 -22.57 15.36
CA GLN A 127 -24.49 -23.12 14.25
C GLN A 127 -25.16 -24.44 14.61
N ASP A 128 -24.56 -25.26 15.47
CA ASP A 128 -25.17 -26.51 15.95
C ASP A 128 -26.34 -26.22 16.90
N GLU A 129 -26.24 -25.17 17.73
CA GLU A 129 -27.30 -24.79 18.68
C GLU A 129 -28.47 -24.04 18.03
N TYR A 130 -28.17 -23.08 17.14
CA TYR A 130 -29.14 -22.11 16.63
C TYR A 130 -29.43 -22.28 15.13
N GLY A 131 -28.73 -23.18 14.44
CA GLY A 131 -28.84 -23.38 13.01
C GLY A 131 -28.18 -22.26 12.19
N THR A 132 -28.15 -22.45 10.87
CA THR A 132 -27.46 -21.53 9.94
C THR A 132 -28.25 -20.25 9.64
N ARG A 133 -29.57 -20.25 9.83
CA ARG A 133 -30.45 -19.11 9.50
C ARG A 133 -30.59 -18.10 10.63
N LEU A 134 -30.43 -18.54 11.87
CA LEU A 134 -30.58 -17.66 13.02
C LEU A 134 -29.29 -16.88 13.25
N ARG A 135 -29.42 -15.59 13.56
CA ARG A 135 -28.32 -14.72 13.95
C ARG A 135 -28.66 -14.03 15.27
N PRO A 136 -27.63 -13.64 16.05
CA PRO A 136 -27.85 -12.83 17.24
C PRO A 136 -28.55 -11.52 16.87
N ARG A 137 -29.34 -10.99 17.80
CA ARG A 137 -29.86 -9.61 17.70
C ARG A 137 -28.76 -8.64 18.07
N TYR A 138 -27.92 -8.29 17.09
CA TYR A 138 -26.87 -7.30 17.26
C TYR A 138 -27.46 -5.92 17.58
N PRO A 139 -26.78 -5.08 18.38
CA PRO A 139 -27.23 -3.72 18.61
C PRO A 139 -27.12 -2.90 17.31
N GLU A 140 -28.25 -2.45 16.79
CA GLU A 140 -28.32 -1.62 15.59
C GLU A 140 -28.27 -0.14 16.01
N SER A 141 -27.11 0.49 15.82
CA SER A 141 -26.88 1.89 16.13
C SER A 141 -26.02 2.56 15.06
N TRP A 142 -25.91 3.89 15.11
CA TRP A 142 -25.01 4.63 14.22
C TRP A 142 -23.56 4.15 14.33
N ASP A 143 -23.12 3.81 15.54
CA ASP A 143 -21.75 3.37 15.82
C ASP A 143 -21.53 1.88 15.53
N THR A 144 -22.60 1.07 15.48
CA THR A 144 -22.51 -0.38 15.30
C THR A 144 -23.55 -0.85 14.29
N VAL A 145 -23.12 -1.08 13.06
CA VAL A 145 -23.96 -1.55 11.96
C VAL A 145 -23.69 -3.04 11.72
N PRO A 146 -24.59 -3.96 12.11
CA PRO A 146 -24.42 -5.38 11.86
C PRO A 146 -24.73 -5.76 10.40
N PRO A 147 -24.26 -6.92 9.92
CA PRO A 147 -24.65 -7.43 8.62
C PRO A 147 -26.16 -7.77 8.59
N HIS A 148 -26.89 -7.18 7.65
CA HIS A 148 -28.32 -7.42 7.45
C HIS A 148 -28.58 -8.48 6.37
N GLN A 149 -29.78 -9.08 6.39
CA GLN A 149 -30.26 -10.04 5.39
C GLN A 149 -29.30 -11.23 5.14
N PRO A 150 -29.10 -12.13 6.12
CA PRO A 150 -28.16 -13.25 6.01
C PRO A 150 -28.45 -14.18 4.82
N SER A 151 -29.70 -14.27 4.37
CA SER A 151 -30.09 -15.06 3.20
C SER A 151 -29.58 -14.50 1.88
N ARG A 152 -29.19 -13.22 1.79
CA ARG A 152 -28.63 -12.64 0.56
C ARG A 152 -27.13 -12.88 0.41
N SER A 153 -26.44 -13.18 1.51
CA SER A 153 -25.01 -13.54 1.48
C SER A 153 -24.76 -14.99 1.08
N GLU A 154 -25.80 -15.82 1.02
CA GLU A 154 -25.73 -17.20 0.57
C GLU A 154 -25.94 -17.23 -0.96
N ILE A 155 -24.86 -17.46 -1.72
CA ILE A 155 -24.85 -17.71 -3.18
C ILE A 155 -24.17 -19.05 -3.43
#